data_AF-A0AAD0RQ57-F1
#
_entry.id   AF-A0AAD0RQ57-F1
#
_cell.length_a   1.000
_cell.length_b   1.000
_cell.length_c   1.000
_cell.angle_alpha   90.00
_cell.angle_beta   90.00
_cell.angle_gamma   90.00
#
_symmetry.space_group_name_H-M   'P 1'
#
loop_
_entity.id
_entity.type
_entity.pdbx_description
1 polymer ?
#
loop_
_entity_poly.entity_id
_entity_poly.type
_entity_poly.pdbx_seq_one_letter_code
_entity_poly.pdbx_strand_id
1 'polypeptide(L)'
;MSKQDYAIVLAGHGSRDPDGVNEFMQLVDALKARAGERPVAHGFLEFARPTIDEAVDQVIAAGAKTVVMVPGVLLAATHAKNDMPSELLALQQAHPGVTFHFGAALDLHPRLLALCRQRIVQAEAASPQTVSRNDACLVVVGRGTTDPDANSEISKLARMLEEGLGFAASFTCYSGTAKPLVADGLRAAALLGYRRIVVLPYFLFDGVLVKRIYGATADLAARYPEIEVLSAGYLGPDPQVAEVFLERAQEGVEGRAAMNCALCKYRVQIVGFEQQVGEPQRGHHGKVRGLLEREPAANQPPAWKRYTPHPIEAESMRIIDEGRDWSAFPAEQRTALMRLVHTTGDFNSVDDLFFSAGACETGMRALLRCRRVVTDVTMVETGLKREVLRQLEVETWCGVHDEETRLLAEASGITRSAAGIRRAWQKFGNDCVVAIGDAPTAIREVVRLVRDHGWRPQLVVGLPVGFVGTRECKEELRALLQVPRITNRGTRGGSPWAATVVNALMIDAIEHVHQQQQQEV
;
A
#
# COMPACT_ATOMS: atom_id res chain seq x y z
N MET A 1 37.66 9.71 -16.25
CA MET A 1 37.65 8.26 -15.92
C MET A 1 37.47 7.52 -17.23
N SER A 2 38.21 6.44 -17.45
CA SER A 2 38.01 5.65 -18.66
C SER A 2 36.60 5.06 -18.62
N LYS A 3 35.95 4.79 -19.77
CA LYS A 3 34.65 4.11 -19.79
C LYS A 3 34.69 2.68 -19.22
N GLN A 4 35.85 2.19 -18.75
CA GLN A 4 36.10 0.81 -18.32
C GLN A 4 36.31 0.64 -16.79
N ASP A 5 36.26 1.69 -15.97
CA ASP A 5 36.75 1.62 -14.57
C ASP A 5 35.71 1.13 -13.52
N TYR A 6 34.55 0.58 -13.92
CA TYR A 6 33.50 0.14 -12.99
C TYR A 6 32.76 -1.13 -13.42
N ALA A 7 32.29 -1.89 -12.43
CA ALA A 7 31.40 -3.04 -12.60
C ALA A 7 29.93 -2.64 -12.42
N ILE A 8 29.03 -3.27 -13.17
CA ILE A 8 27.58 -3.04 -13.11
C ILE A 8 26.93 -4.22 -12.38
N VAL A 9 26.13 -3.93 -11.35
CA VAL A 9 25.27 -4.91 -10.69
C VAL A 9 23.81 -4.53 -10.93
N LEU A 10 23.11 -5.33 -11.73
CA LEU A 10 21.68 -5.14 -11.96
C LEU A 10 20.89 -5.75 -10.80
N ALA A 11 20.23 -4.90 -10.02
CA ALA A 11 19.44 -5.30 -8.85
C ALA A 11 17.99 -5.61 -9.26
N GLY A 12 17.69 -6.87 -9.56
CA GLY A 12 16.34 -7.32 -9.85
C GLY A 12 15.46 -7.35 -8.59
N HIS A 13 14.16 -7.13 -8.73
CA HIS A 13 13.22 -7.33 -7.62
C HIS A 13 13.12 -8.81 -7.25
N GLY A 14 13.08 -9.70 -8.25
CA GLY A 14 12.86 -11.13 -8.07
C GLY A 14 11.39 -11.52 -8.30
N SER A 15 11.18 -12.74 -8.79
CA SER A 15 9.85 -13.27 -9.12
C SER A 15 9.73 -14.70 -8.64
N ARG A 16 8.52 -15.10 -8.27
CA ARG A 16 8.16 -16.52 -8.04
C ARG A 16 7.85 -17.26 -9.33
N ASP A 17 7.59 -16.53 -10.42
CA ASP A 17 7.32 -17.06 -11.74
C ASP A 17 8.64 -17.34 -12.49
N PRO A 18 8.95 -18.61 -12.84
CA PRO A 18 10.17 -18.95 -13.57
C PRO A 18 10.30 -18.22 -14.91
N ASP A 19 9.18 -17.94 -15.60
CA ASP A 19 9.20 -17.21 -16.87
C ASP A 19 9.76 -15.79 -16.67
N GLY A 20 9.33 -15.12 -15.59
CA GLY A 20 9.81 -13.79 -15.25
C GLY A 20 11.30 -13.76 -14.86
N VAL A 21 11.81 -14.82 -14.23
CA VAL A 21 13.25 -14.95 -13.94
C VAL A 21 14.02 -15.16 -15.24
N ASN A 22 13.53 -16.02 -16.14
CA ASN A 22 14.16 -16.30 -17.42
C ASN A 22 14.24 -15.05 -18.31
N GLU A 23 13.18 -14.25 -18.40
CA GLU A 23 13.22 -13.00 -19.17
C GLU A 23 14.15 -11.95 -18.54
N PHE A 24 14.24 -11.89 -17.20
CA PHE A 24 15.23 -11.05 -16.54
C PHE A 24 16.66 -11.49 -16.91
N MET A 25 16.92 -12.80 -16.97
CA MET A 25 18.22 -13.32 -17.40
C MET A 25 18.52 -12.98 -18.87
N GLN A 26 17.54 -13.04 -19.77
CA GLN A 26 17.70 -12.62 -21.16
C GLN A 26 18.07 -11.13 -21.25
N LEU A 27 17.48 -10.28 -20.41
CA LEU A 27 17.86 -8.87 -20.32
C LEU A 27 19.30 -8.70 -19.81
N VAL A 28 19.70 -9.46 -18.79
CA VAL A 28 21.09 -9.45 -18.28
C VAL A 28 22.08 -9.85 -19.38
N ASP A 29 21.75 -10.85 -20.20
CA ASP A 29 22.58 -11.27 -21.32
C ASP A 29 22.63 -10.20 -22.43
N ALA A 30 21.50 -9.56 -22.71
CA ALA A 30 21.43 -8.42 -23.62
C ALA A 30 22.28 -7.23 -23.13
N LEU A 31 22.33 -6.99 -21.80
CA LEU A 31 23.18 -5.99 -21.18
C LEU A 31 24.66 -6.35 -21.32
N LYS A 32 25.04 -7.60 -21.00
CA LYS A 32 26.42 -8.12 -21.13
C LYS A 32 26.95 -7.96 -22.54
N ALA A 33 26.14 -8.31 -23.54
CA ALA A 33 26.52 -8.19 -24.96
C ALA A 33 26.81 -6.73 -25.39
N ARG A 34 26.30 -5.73 -24.66
CA ARG A 34 26.45 -4.29 -24.96
C ARG A 34 27.37 -3.57 -23.97
N ALA A 35 27.70 -4.21 -22.85
CA ALA A 35 28.56 -3.63 -21.83
C ALA A 35 30.03 -3.50 -22.29
N GLY A 36 30.42 -4.17 -23.38
CA GLY A 36 31.82 -4.24 -23.80
C GLY A 36 32.62 -5.08 -22.79
N GLU A 37 33.77 -4.58 -22.37
CA GLU A 37 34.63 -5.27 -21.37
C GLU A 37 34.21 -5.01 -19.92
N ARG A 38 33.19 -4.17 -19.67
CA ARG A 38 32.72 -3.86 -18.32
C ARG A 38 32.12 -5.11 -17.67
N PRO A 39 32.55 -5.48 -16.45
CA PRO A 39 31.93 -6.59 -15.72
C PRO A 39 30.45 -6.28 -15.44
N VAL A 40 29.58 -7.26 -15.73
CA VAL A 40 28.15 -7.20 -15.44
C VAL A 40 27.74 -8.41 -14.62
N ALA A 41 27.22 -8.16 -13.43
CA ALA A 41 26.56 -9.13 -12.58
C ALA A 41 25.10 -8.72 -12.32
N HIS A 42 24.34 -9.63 -11.72
CA HIS A 42 22.95 -9.41 -11.36
C HIS A 42 22.67 -10.07 -10.02
N GLY A 43 21.72 -9.54 -9.27
CA GLY A 43 21.22 -10.19 -8.07
C GLY A 43 19.79 -9.76 -7.78
N PHE A 44 19.09 -10.54 -6.95
CA PHE A 44 17.69 -10.32 -6.63
C PHE A 44 17.50 -9.81 -5.20
N LEU A 45 16.54 -8.91 -5.03
CA LEU A 45 16.11 -8.39 -3.75
C LEU A 45 15.27 -9.43 -2.98
N GLU A 46 14.36 -10.10 -3.68
CA GLU A 46 13.40 -11.05 -3.15
C GLU A 46 13.42 -12.38 -3.91
N PHE A 47 12.96 -13.45 -3.25
CA PHE A 47 12.62 -14.76 -3.83
C PHE A 47 13.76 -15.57 -4.46
N ALA A 48 14.41 -15.03 -5.49
CA ALA A 48 15.38 -15.71 -6.35
C ALA A 48 16.84 -15.45 -5.90
N ARG A 49 17.75 -16.24 -6.46
CA ARG A 49 19.21 -16.15 -6.29
C ARG A 49 19.88 -15.98 -7.67
N PRO A 50 21.11 -15.42 -7.73
CA PRO A 50 21.91 -14.91 -6.61
C PRO A 50 21.30 -13.66 -5.95
N THR A 51 21.57 -13.44 -4.66
CA THR A 51 21.16 -12.19 -3.99
C THR A 51 22.08 -11.03 -4.38
N ILE A 52 21.64 -9.79 -4.15
CA ILE A 52 22.38 -8.59 -4.58
C ILE A 52 23.80 -8.53 -3.98
N ASP A 53 23.96 -8.93 -2.72
CA ASP A 53 25.25 -9.07 -2.04
C ASP A 53 26.16 -10.11 -2.70
N GLU A 54 25.63 -11.30 -3.02
CA GLU A 54 26.38 -12.37 -3.68
C GLU A 54 26.90 -11.90 -5.06
N ALA A 55 26.09 -11.14 -5.79
CA ALA A 55 26.47 -10.55 -7.06
C ALA A 55 27.57 -9.49 -6.92
N VAL A 56 27.52 -8.70 -5.84
CA VAL A 56 28.54 -7.69 -5.52
C VAL A 56 29.85 -8.35 -5.10
N ASP A 57 29.79 -9.36 -4.24
CA ASP A 57 30.96 -10.15 -3.84
C ASP A 57 31.65 -10.77 -5.04
N GLN A 58 30.88 -11.28 -6.00
CA GLN A 58 31.41 -11.85 -7.23
C GLN A 58 32.24 -10.83 -8.04
N VAL A 59 31.74 -9.61 -8.24
CA VAL A 59 32.47 -8.59 -9.01
C VAL A 59 33.67 -8.03 -8.25
N ILE A 60 33.59 -7.95 -6.92
CA ILE A 60 34.72 -7.55 -6.06
C ILE A 60 35.83 -8.61 -6.10
N ALA A 61 35.47 -9.89 -5.99
CA ALA A 61 36.42 -11.00 -6.10
C ALA A 61 37.11 -11.04 -7.47
N ALA A 62 36.43 -10.57 -8.53
CA ALA A 62 36.99 -10.39 -9.87
C ALA A 62 37.87 -9.12 -10.02
N GLY A 63 38.06 -8.34 -8.94
CA GLY A 63 38.97 -7.19 -8.90
C GLY A 63 38.30 -5.82 -9.08
N ALA A 64 36.96 -5.74 -9.09
CA ALA A 64 36.26 -4.46 -9.21
C ALA A 64 36.51 -3.58 -7.98
N LYS A 65 36.98 -2.34 -8.21
CA LYS A 65 37.15 -1.30 -7.17
C LYS A 65 36.04 -0.26 -7.16
N THR A 66 35.23 -0.23 -8.23
CA THR A 66 34.08 0.65 -8.38
C THR A 66 32.90 -0.20 -8.83
N VAL A 67 31.78 -0.12 -8.12
CA VAL A 67 30.55 -0.85 -8.42
C VAL A 67 29.40 0.13 -8.55
N VAL A 68 28.64 0.05 -9.64
CA VAL A 68 27.36 0.75 -9.77
C VAL A 68 26.21 -0.26 -9.67
N MET A 69 25.38 -0.07 -8.65
CA MET A 69 24.13 -0.82 -8.51
C MET A 69 23.05 -0.10 -9.29
N VAL A 70 22.43 -0.78 -10.26
CA VAL A 70 21.33 -0.22 -11.06
C VAL A 70 20.03 -0.93 -10.70
N PRO A 71 19.00 -0.20 -10.24
CA PRO A 71 17.69 -0.78 -9.92
C PRO A 71 17.02 -1.38 -11.16
N GLY A 72 16.79 -2.69 -11.16
CA GLY A 72 16.07 -3.44 -12.20
C GLY A 72 14.55 -3.22 -12.18
N VAL A 73 14.11 -1.96 -12.08
CA VAL A 73 12.71 -1.56 -11.99
C VAL A 73 12.37 -0.45 -12.98
N LEU A 74 11.12 -0.43 -13.47
CA LEU A 74 10.67 0.62 -14.40
C LEU A 74 10.58 1.98 -13.71
N LEU A 75 9.92 2.04 -12.56
CA LEU A 75 9.59 3.28 -11.89
C LEU A 75 10.07 3.24 -10.45
N ALA A 76 10.59 4.36 -9.96
CA ALA A 76 11.07 4.47 -8.59
C ALA A 76 9.90 4.52 -7.57
N ALA A 77 9.67 3.41 -6.87
CA ALA A 77 8.79 3.32 -5.70
C ALA A 77 9.59 2.81 -4.48
N THR A 78 8.95 2.15 -3.52
CA THR A 78 9.59 1.65 -2.28
C THR A 78 10.91 0.91 -2.52
N HIS A 79 10.98 0.00 -3.50
CA HIS A 79 12.21 -0.79 -3.72
C HIS A 79 13.41 0.08 -4.11
N ALA A 80 13.25 1.02 -5.05
CA ALA A 80 14.35 1.88 -5.48
C ALA A 80 14.60 3.07 -4.53
N LYS A 81 13.57 3.53 -3.80
CA LYS A 81 13.67 4.67 -2.88
C LYS A 81 14.08 4.28 -1.46
N ASN A 82 13.92 3.00 -1.09
CA ASN A 82 14.08 2.52 0.28
C ASN A 82 14.92 1.23 0.37
N ASP A 83 14.44 0.13 -0.22
CA ASP A 83 15.03 -1.19 0.03
C ASP A 83 16.45 -1.35 -0.55
N MET A 84 16.64 -1.02 -1.83
CA MET A 84 17.95 -1.10 -2.49
C MET A 84 18.97 -0.11 -1.93
N PRO A 85 18.63 1.17 -1.63
CA PRO A 85 19.51 2.05 -0.87
C PRO A 85 19.95 1.49 0.49
N SER A 86 19.05 0.82 1.21
CA SER A 86 19.39 0.16 2.48
C SER A 86 20.40 -0.98 2.29
N GLU A 87 20.25 -1.79 1.23
CA GLU A 87 21.24 -2.84 0.90
C GLU A 87 22.58 -2.25 0.47
N LEU A 88 22.57 -1.19 -0.34
CA LEU A 88 23.79 -0.50 -0.76
C LEU A 88 24.58 0.04 0.44
N LEU A 89 23.90 0.59 1.44
CA LEU A 89 24.53 1.07 2.67
C LEU A 89 25.20 -0.08 3.45
N ALA A 90 24.54 -1.24 3.53
CA ALA A 90 25.13 -2.43 4.17
C ALA A 90 26.38 -2.91 3.41
N LEU A 91 26.34 -2.92 2.07
CA LEU A 91 27.49 -3.28 1.23
C LEU A 91 28.66 -2.30 1.38
N GLN A 92 28.39 -1.00 1.47
CA GLN A 92 29.41 0.02 1.74
C GLN A 92 30.13 -0.22 3.08
N GLN A 93 29.41 -0.67 4.10
CA GLN A 93 29.99 -1.02 5.40
C GLN A 93 30.82 -2.31 5.32
N ALA A 94 30.35 -3.31 4.58
CA ALA A 94 31.05 -4.58 4.41
C ALA A 94 32.33 -4.47 3.56
N HIS A 95 32.37 -3.54 2.59
CA HIS A 95 33.48 -3.37 1.65
C HIS A 95 34.01 -1.92 1.61
N PRO A 96 34.70 -1.44 2.67
CA PRO A 96 35.14 -0.05 2.77
C PRO A 96 36.21 0.37 1.73
N GLY A 97 36.83 -0.59 1.04
CA GLY A 97 37.81 -0.35 -0.02
C GLY A 97 37.21 -0.24 -1.43
N VAL A 98 35.89 -0.32 -1.57
CA VAL A 98 35.18 -0.30 -2.85
C VAL A 98 34.30 0.95 -2.93
N THR A 99 34.35 1.65 -4.06
CA THR A 99 33.48 2.81 -4.32
C THR A 99 32.15 2.32 -4.88
N PHE A 100 31.06 2.68 -4.21
CA PHE A 100 29.71 2.31 -4.62
C PHE A 100 28.94 3.50 -5.19
N HIS A 101 28.32 3.30 -6.34
CA HIS A 101 27.38 4.22 -6.99
C HIS A 101 25.98 3.59 -7.09
N PHE A 102 24.96 4.43 -7.13
CA PHE A 102 23.58 4.01 -7.32
C PHE A 102 23.01 4.66 -8.58
N GLY A 103 22.58 3.84 -9.54
CA GLY A 103 21.89 4.29 -10.74
C GLY A 103 20.42 4.65 -10.43
N ALA A 104 19.82 5.46 -11.30
CA ALA A 104 18.38 5.70 -11.24
C ALA A 104 17.59 4.49 -11.75
N ALA A 105 16.29 4.44 -11.42
CA ALA A 105 15.35 3.56 -12.11
C ALA A 105 15.30 3.91 -13.61
N LEU A 106 14.69 3.05 -14.43
CA LEU A 106 14.58 3.36 -15.86
C LEU A 106 13.80 4.66 -16.09
N ASP A 107 12.75 4.88 -15.30
CA ASP A 107 11.78 5.96 -15.41
C ASP A 107 11.26 6.13 -16.85
N LEU A 108 10.59 7.24 -17.15
CA LEU A 108 10.26 7.55 -18.53
C LEU A 108 11.53 7.94 -19.28
N HIS A 109 11.80 7.20 -20.35
CA HIS A 109 12.98 7.37 -21.16
C HIS A 109 12.60 7.41 -22.66
N PRO A 110 13.21 8.29 -23.49
CA PRO A 110 12.88 8.39 -24.91
C PRO A 110 12.92 7.05 -25.66
N ARG A 111 13.90 6.17 -25.35
CA ARG A 111 13.98 4.82 -25.92
C ARG A 111 12.80 3.93 -25.51
N LEU A 112 12.34 4.03 -24.26
CA LEU A 112 11.19 3.25 -23.80
C LEU A 112 9.89 3.78 -24.42
N LEU A 113 9.75 5.10 -24.62
CA LEU A 113 8.63 5.67 -25.38
C LEU A 113 8.63 5.19 -26.84
N ALA A 114 9.80 5.16 -27.48
CA ALA A 114 9.95 4.64 -28.83
C ALA A 114 9.57 3.15 -28.92
N LEU A 115 9.94 2.35 -27.91
CA LEU A 115 9.54 0.95 -27.79
C LEU A 115 8.03 0.80 -27.56
N CYS A 116 7.42 1.62 -26.70
CA CYS A 116 5.96 1.64 -26.51
C CYS A 116 5.22 1.92 -27.82
N ARG A 117 5.68 2.92 -28.58
CA ARG A 117 5.16 3.21 -29.93
C ARG A 117 5.27 1.99 -30.83
N GLN A 118 6.41 1.30 -30.83
CA GLN A 118 6.60 0.09 -31.62
C GLN A 118 5.60 -1.00 -31.25
N ARG A 119 5.38 -1.26 -29.94
CA ARG A 119 4.41 -2.25 -29.46
C ARG A 119 2.98 -1.91 -29.87
N ILE A 120 2.59 -0.62 -29.78
CA ILE A 120 1.28 -0.13 -30.22
C ILE A 120 1.11 -0.35 -31.73
N VAL A 121 2.08 0.07 -32.55
CA VAL A 121 2.01 -0.06 -34.01
C VAL A 121 1.95 -1.54 -34.43
N GLN A 122 2.68 -2.42 -33.74
CA GLN A 122 2.62 -3.87 -33.97
C GLN A 122 1.22 -4.44 -33.70
N ALA A 123 0.56 -4.00 -32.62
CA ALA A 123 -0.81 -4.41 -32.30
C ALA A 123 -1.82 -3.92 -33.35
N GLU A 124 -1.70 -2.65 -33.78
CA GLU A 124 -2.54 -2.07 -34.83
C GLU A 124 -2.34 -2.77 -36.18
N ALA A 125 -1.10 -3.11 -36.54
CA ALA A 125 -0.78 -3.78 -37.80
C ALA A 125 -1.31 -5.23 -37.87
N ALA A 126 -1.56 -5.87 -36.72
CA ALA A 126 -2.18 -7.19 -36.66
C ALA A 126 -3.71 -7.15 -36.87
N SER A 127 -4.32 -5.96 -36.81
CA SER A 127 -5.76 -5.79 -37.06
C SER A 127 -6.07 -5.79 -38.55
N PRO A 128 -7.15 -6.46 -38.99
CA PRO A 128 -7.66 -6.34 -40.35
C PRO A 128 -8.43 -5.03 -40.59
N GLN A 129 -8.72 -4.26 -39.54
CA GLN A 129 -9.47 -3.01 -39.61
C GLN A 129 -8.53 -1.81 -39.61
N THR A 130 -8.87 -0.81 -40.42
CA THR A 130 -8.20 0.49 -40.39
C THR A 130 -9.08 1.47 -39.60
N VAL A 131 -8.69 1.77 -38.35
CA VAL A 131 -9.37 2.74 -37.49
C VAL A 131 -8.43 3.91 -37.24
N SER A 132 -8.95 5.14 -37.43
CA SER A 132 -8.21 6.36 -37.10
C SER A 132 -7.91 6.39 -35.60
N ARG A 133 -6.72 6.85 -35.20
CA ARG A 133 -6.42 7.04 -33.77
C ARG A 133 -7.28 8.13 -33.12
N ASN A 134 -7.84 9.05 -33.91
CA ASN A 134 -8.87 10.00 -33.45
C ASN A 134 -10.21 9.33 -33.10
N ASP A 135 -10.39 8.05 -33.45
CA ASP A 135 -11.55 7.23 -33.06
C ASP A 135 -11.12 6.09 -32.10
N ALA A 136 -9.93 6.20 -31.50
CA ALA A 136 -9.36 5.20 -30.62
C ALA A 136 -8.92 5.76 -29.26
N CYS A 137 -9.03 4.93 -28.22
CA CYS A 137 -8.51 5.20 -26.89
C CYS A 137 -7.29 4.33 -26.60
N LEU A 138 -6.22 4.95 -26.08
CA LEU A 138 -5.06 4.24 -25.56
C LEU A 138 -5.23 3.96 -24.06
N VAL A 139 -5.27 2.69 -23.67
CA VAL A 139 -5.25 2.31 -22.25
C VAL A 139 -3.84 1.89 -21.86
N VAL A 140 -3.20 2.65 -20.98
CA VAL A 140 -1.88 2.29 -20.43
C VAL A 140 -2.06 1.62 -19.07
N VAL A 141 -1.49 0.42 -18.95
CA VAL A 141 -1.60 -0.39 -17.73
C VAL A 141 -0.27 -0.41 -16.99
N GLY A 142 -0.23 0.19 -15.79
CA GLY A 142 0.91 0.12 -14.89
C GLY A 142 0.78 -0.99 -13.85
N ARG A 143 1.87 -1.30 -13.13
CA ARG A 143 1.80 -2.22 -11.96
C ARG A 143 0.89 -1.65 -10.87
N GLY A 144 1.04 -0.36 -10.57
CA GLY A 144 0.38 0.35 -9.47
C GLY A 144 1.09 0.14 -8.15
N THR A 145 1.32 1.22 -7.41
CA THR A 145 2.03 1.22 -6.11
C THR A 145 1.35 2.14 -5.11
N THR A 146 1.79 2.14 -3.85
CA THR A 146 1.38 3.15 -2.85
C THR A 146 2.16 4.46 -2.99
N ASP A 147 3.10 4.55 -3.93
CA ASP A 147 3.85 5.76 -4.24
C ASP A 147 3.15 6.52 -5.38
N PRO A 148 2.55 7.70 -5.10
CA PRO A 148 1.80 8.46 -6.10
C PRO A 148 2.69 8.99 -7.23
N ASP A 149 3.98 9.22 -6.96
CA ASP A 149 4.93 9.74 -7.93
C ASP A 149 5.23 8.67 -9.00
N ALA A 150 5.45 7.41 -8.58
CA ALA A 150 5.53 6.28 -9.51
C ALA A 150 4.23 6.08 -10.30
N ASN A 151 3.06 6.23 -9.66
CA ASN A 151 1.78 6.12 -10.38
C ASN A 151 1.61 7.26 -11.40
N SER A 152 2.06 8.48 -11.08
CA SER A 152 1.94 9.66 -11.94
C SER A 152 2.78 9.54 -13.23
N GLU A 153 3.91 8.84 -13.19
CA GLU A 153 4.71 8.59 -14.40
C GLU A 153 3.96 7.70 -15.41
N ILE A 154 3.05 6.82 -14.98
CA ILE A 154 2.18 6.09 -15.93
C ILE A 154 1.19 7.05 -16.60
N SER A 155 0.58 7.97 -15.86
CA SER A 155 -0.32 8.97 -16.43
C SER A 155 0.41 9.90 -17.40
N LYS A 156 1.65 10.28 -17.07
CA LYS A 156 2.51 11.09 -17.94
C LYS A 156 2.89 10.32 -19.20
N LEU A 157 3.25 9.05 -19.10
CA LEU A 157 3.49 8.17 -20.25
C LEU A 157 2.25 8.09 -21.14
N ALA A 158 1.08 7.85 -20.56
CA ALA A 158 -0.18 7.77 -21.28
C ALA A 158 -0.44 9.06 -22.07
N ARG A 159 -0.23 10.22 -21.43
CA ARG A 159 -0.41 11.51 -22.09
C ARG A 159 0.60 11.76 -23.22
N MET A 160 1.88 11.44 -23.01
CA MET A 160 2.91 11.57 -24.04
C MET A 160 2.63 10.68 -25.25
N LEU A 161 2.15 9.46 -25.04
CA LEU A 161 1.78 8.54 -26.11
C LEU A 161 0.48 8.97 -26.80
N GLU A 162 -0.52 9.45 -26.06
CA GLU A 162 -1.78 9.96 -26.61
C GLU A 162 -1.54 11.09 -27.60
N GLU A 163 -0.96 12.19 -27.12
CA GLU A 163 -0.71 13.39 -27.93
C GLU A 163 0.34 13.11 -29.01
N GLY A 164 1.39 12.37 -28.68
CA GLY A 164 2.49 12.07 -29.59
C GLY A 164 2.11 11.11 -30.73
N LEU A 165 1.08 10.28 -30.54
CA LEU A 165 0.64 9.30 -31.55
C LEU A 165 -0.71 9.66 -32.19
N GLY A 166 -1.43 10.65 -31.65
CA GLY A 166 -2.70 11.14 -32.17
C GLY A 166 -3.92 10.30 -31.73
N PHE A 167 -3.89 9.70 -30.54
CA PHE A 167 -5.09 9.08 -29.96
C PHE A 167 -6.07 10.16 -29.49
N ALA A 168 -7.37 9.90 -29.59
CA ALA A 168 -8.37 10.87 -29.13
C ALA A 168 -8.47 10.97 -27.60
N ALA A 169 -8.10 9.90 -26.90
CA ALA A 169 -7.97 9.91 -25.45
C ALA A 169 -7.00 8.82 -25.00
N SER A 170 -6.46 8.99 -23.79
CA SER A 170 -5.86 7.91 -23.03
C SER A 170 -6.56 7.68 -21.70
N PHE A 171 -6.40 6.47 -21.18
CA PHE A 171 -6.87 6.08 -19.86
C PHE A 171 -5.79 5.29 -19.14
N THR A 172 -5.60 5.56 -17.86
CA THR A 172 -4.60 4.86 -17.03
C THR A 172 -5.31 3.94 -16.05
N CYS A 173 -4.82 2.70 -15.95
CA CYS A 173 -5.26 1.75 -14.93
C CYS A 173 -4.10 0.88 -14.44
N TYR A 174 -4.35 0.08 -13.41
CA TYR A 174 -3.29 -0.62 -12.70
C TYR A 174 -3.63 -2.08 -12.40
N SER A 175 -2.60 -2.93 -12.38
CA SER A 175 -2.73 -4.37 -12.11
C SER A 175 -2.88 -4.74 -10.64
N GLY A 176 -2.63 -3.81 -9.71
CA GLY A 176 -2.49 -4.12 -8.29
C GLY A 176 -2.91 -2.97 -7.36
N THR A 177 -1.94 -2.35 -6.69
CA THR A 177 -2.19 -1.52 -5.50
C THR A 177 -2.91 -0.21 -5.78
N ALA A 178 -2.67 0.40 -6.94
CA ALA A 178 -3.30 1.65 -7.34
C ALA A 178 -4.64 1.40 -8.05
N LYS A 179 -5.49 2.43 -8.08
CA LYS A 179 -6.81 2.38 -8.74
C LYS A 179 -6.86 3.38 -9.90
N PRO A 180 -7.70 3.14 -10.92
CA PRO A 180 -8.60 1.98 -11.08
C PRO A 180 -7.87 0.68 -11.43
N LEU A 181 -8.43 -0.47 -11.04
CA LEU A 181 -7.93 -1.78 -11.43
C LEU A 181 -8.17 -2.03 -12.93
N VAL A 182 -7.39 -2.92 -13.56
CA VAL A 182 -7.46 -3.19 -15.02
C VAL A 182 -8.88 -3.39 -15.54
N ALA A 183 -9.65 -4.30 -14.93
CA ALA A 183 -11.02 -4.58 -15.38
C ALA A 183 -11.97 -3.37 -15.21
N ASP A 184 -11.77 -2.55 -14.18
CA ASP A 184 -12.56 -1.34 -13.96
C ASP A 184 -12.17 -0.23 -14.93
N GLY A 185 -10.87 -0.06 -15.17
CA GLY A 185 -10.33 0.92 -16.10
C GLY A 185 -10.70 0.63 -17.55
N LEU A 186 -10.62 -0.64 -17.97
CA LEU A 186 -11.06 -1.08 -19.29
C LEU A 186 -12.56 -0.85 -19.50
N ARG A 187 -13.39 -1.14 -18.49
CA ARG A 187 -14.83 -0.84 -18.55
C ARG A 187 -15.09 0.66 -18.64
N ALA A 188 -14.39 1.47 -17.85
CA ALA A 188 -14.51 2.93 -17.93
C ALA A 188 -14.09 3.47 -19.30
N ALA A 189 -13.00 2.94 -19.87
CA ALA A 189 -12.54 3.31 -21.21
C ALA A 189 -13.54 2.94 -22.31
N ALA A 190 -14.20 1.77 -22.21
CA ALA A 190 -15.27 1.37 -23.14
C ALA A 190 -16.46 2.34 -23.13
N LEU A 191 -16.79 2.92 -21.98
CA LEU A 191 -17.87 3.89 -21.86
C LEU A 191 -17.56 5.26 -22.51
N LEU A 192 -16.32 5.51 -22.93
CA LEU A 192 -15.96 6.73 -23.65
C LEU A 192 -16.47 6.73 -25.11
N GLY A 193 -16.91 5.57 -25.63
CA GLY A 193 -17.58 5.48 -26.94
C GLY A 193 -16.65 5.49 -28.16
N TYR A 194 -15.36 5.23 -27.99
CA TYR A 194 -14.41 5.08 -29.10
C TYR A 194 -14.56 3.74 -29.81
N ARG A 195 -14.28 3.70 -31.12
CA ARG A 195 -14.40 2.49 -31.94
C ARG A 195 -13.33 1.44 -31.63
N ARG A 196 -12.16 1.88 -31.16
CA ARG A 196 -11.03 1.01 -30.84
C ARG A 196 -10.43 1.35 -29.48
N ILE A 197 -10.02 0.33 -28.74
CA ILE A 197 -9.20 0.44 -27.54
C ILE A 197 -7.89 -0.30 -27.79
N VAL A 198 -6.76 0.37 -27.59
CA VAL A 198 -5.44 -0.27 -27.60
C VAL A 198 -4.92 -0.34 -26.17
N VAL A 199 -4.69 -1.55 -25.66
CA VAL A 199 -4.21 -1.80 -24.30
C VAL A 199 -2.70 -2.02 -24.33
N LEU A 200 -1.94 -1.14 -23.68
CA LEU A 200 -0.48 -1.21 -23.55
C LEU A 200 -0.09 -1.57 -22.10
N PRO A 201 0.39 -2.81 -21.86
CA PRO A 201 1.03 -3.15 -20.59
C PRO A 201 2.42 -2.51 -20.49
N TYR A 202 2.62 -1.59 -19.53
CA TYR A 202 3.92 -1.01 -19.25
C TYR A 202 4.68 -1.82 -18.20
N PHE A 203 5.21 -2.97 -18.65
CA PHE A 203 5.93 -3.96 -17.82
C PHE A 203 7.24 -4.37 -18.48
N LEU A 204 8.26 -4.69 -17.68
CA LEU A 204 9.54 -5.20 -18.16
C LEU A 204 9.44 -6.65 -18.63
N PHE A 205 8.75 -7.48 -17.85
CA PHE A 205 8.71 -8.92 -18.05
C PHE A 205 7.28 -9.44 -18.01
N ASP A 206 7.09 -10.61 -18.61
CA ASP A 206 5.88 -11.40 -18.52
C ASP A 206 5.63 -11.88 -17.09
N GLY A 207 4.49 -12.51 -16.89
CA GLY A 207 4.14 -13.30 -15.74
C GLY A 207 2.66 -13.22 -15.46
N VAL A 208 2.27 -13.65 -14.25
CA VAL A 208 0.87 -13.71 -13.82
C VAL A 208 0.12 -12.39 -14.03
N LEU A 209 0.76 -11.23 -13.86
CA LEU A 209 0.11 -9.92 -14.00
C LEU A 209 -0.19 -9.57 -15.47
N VAL A 210 0.77 -9.78 -16.38
CA VAL A 210 0.59 -9.50 -17.81
C VAL A 210 -0.45 -10.47 -18.39
N LYS A 211 -0.38 -11.76 -18.03
CA LYS A 211 -1.38 -12.78 -18.40
C LYS A 211 -2.80 -12.36 -17.96
N ARG A 212 -2.96 -11.78 -16.76
CA ARG A 212 -4.25 -11.23 -16.29
C ARG A 212 -4.71 -10.00 -17.07
N ILE A 213 -3.81 -9.13 -17.49
CA ILE A 213 -4.15 -7.96 -18.32
C ILE A 213 -4.74 -8.45 -19.63
N TYR A 214 -4.07 -9.37 -20.32
CA TYR A 214 -4.57 -9.94 -21.57
C TYR A 214 -5.90 -10.69 -21.40
N GLY A 215 -6.08 -11.42 -20.30
CA GLY A 215 -7.37 -12.00 -19.94
C GLY A 215 -8.48 -10.94 -19.81
N ALA A 216 -8.23 -9.86 -19.08
CA ALA A 216 -9.19 -8.77 -18.92
C ALA A 216 -9.49 -8.04 -20.24
N THR A 217 -8.49 -7.91 -21.13
CA THR A 217 -8.67 -7.36 -22.48
C THR A 217 -9.57 -8.26 -23.34
N ALA A 218 -9.36 -9.58 -23.30
CA ALA A 218 -10.20 -10.55 -24.00
C ALA A 218 -11.63 -10.55 -23.46
N ASP A 219 -11.81 -10.47 -22.14
CA ASP A 219 -13.12 -10.37 -21.50
C ASP A 219 -13.86 -9.08 -21.93
N LEU A 220 -13.15 -7.96 -22.08
CA LEU A 220 -13.75 -6.71 -22.56
C LEU A 220 -14.23 -6.86 -24.00
N ALA A 221 -13.39 -7.43 -24.88
CA ALA A 221 -13.73 -7.65 -26.29
C ALA A 221 -14.96 -8.56 -26.44
N ALA A 222 -15.08 -9.59 -25.61
CA ALA A 222 -16.25 -10.47 -25.59
C ALA A 222 -17.55 -9.76 -25.13
N ARG A 223 -17.42 -8.79 -24.21
CA ARG A 223 -18.57 -8.04 -23.67
C ARG A 223 -19.06 -6.92 -24.59
N TYR A 224 -18.14 -6.29 -25.33
CA TYR A 224 -18.43 -5.16 -26.22
C TYR A 224 -17.93 -5.49 -27.63
N PRO A 225 -18.60 -6.41 -28.36
CA PRO A 225 -18.16 -6.86 -29.69
C PRO A 225 -18.14 -5.75 -30.75
N GLU A 226 -18.80 -4.62 -30.50
CA GLU A 226 -18.79 -3.42 -31.32
C GLU A 226 -17.51 -2.58 -31.19
N ILE A 227 -16.75 -2.76 -30.10
CA ILE A 227 -15.48 -2.08 -29.85
C ILE A 227 -14.35 -3.04 -30.23
N GLU A 228 -13.45 -2.59 -31.09
CA GLU A 228 -12.24 -3.35 -31.36
C GLU A 228 -11.24 -3.19 -30.23
N VAL A 229 -10.84 -4.27 -29.57
CA VAL A 229 -9.89 -4.22 -28.46
C VAL A 229 -8.59 -4.92 -28.85
N LEU A 230 -7.49 -4.17 -28.89
CA LEU A 230 -6.16 -4.66 -29.26
C LEU A 230 -5.26 -4.74 -28.03
N SER A 231 -4.50 -5.84 -27.91
CA SER A 231 -3.47 -6.00 -26.89
C SER A 231 -2.09 -5.74 -27.48
N ALA A 232 -1.41 -4.69 -27.02
CA ALA A 232 -0.02 -4.47 -27.35
C ALA A 232 0.92 -5.34 -26.50
N GLY A 233 2.10 -5.61 -27.03
CA GLY A 233 3.17 -6.28 -26.29
C GLY A 233 3.70 -5.39 -25.14
N TYR A 234 4.18 -6.01 -24.07
CA TYR A 234 4.95 -5.34 -23.02
C TYR A 234 6.38 -5.02 -23.52
N LEU A 235 7.23 -4.41 -22.68
CA LEU A 235 8.56 -3.97 -23.12
C LEU A 235 9.45 -5.18 -23.42
N GLY A 236 9.55 -6.13 -22.49
CA GLY A 236 10.34 -7.35 -22.63
C GLY A 236 11.85 -7.10 -22.47
N PRO A 237 12.67 -8.16 -22.61
CA PRO A 237 14.13 -8.08 -22.68
C PRO A 237 14.61 -7.49 -24.03
N ASP A 238 14.09 -6.33 -24.39
CA ASP A 238 14.40 -5.65 -25.65
C ASP A 238 15.77 -4.96 -25.58
N PRO A 239 16.56 -4.96 -26.68
CA PRO A 239 17.81 -4.21 -26.77
C PRO A 239 17.74 -2.76 -26.27
N GLN A 240 16.63 -2.07 -26.54
CA GLN A 240 16.47 -0.68 -26.11
C GLN A 240 16.39 -0.56 -24.59
N VAL A 241 15.82 -1.55 -23.90
CA VAL A 241 15.76 -1.59 -22.43
C VAL A 241 17.16 -1.76 -21.85
N ALA A 242 17.96 -2.67 -22.42
CA ALA A 242 19.35 -2.87 -22.02
C ALA A 242 20.20 -1.59 -22.19
N GLU A 243 20.01 -0.86 -23.29
CA GLU A 243 20.69 0.44 -23.51
C GLU A 243 20.33 1.45 -22.41
N VAL A 244 19.05 1.54 -21.99
CA VAL A 244 18.68 2.45 -20.89
C VAL A 244 19.36 2.05 -19.59
N PHE A 245 19.45 0.75 -19.27
CA PHE A 245 20.17 0.30 -18.08
C PHE A 245 21.66 0.69 -18.10
N LEU A 246 22.32 0.60 -19.25
CA LEU A 246 23.71 1.05 -19.41
C LEU A 246 23.84 2.57 -19.25
N GLU A 247 22.88 3.33 -19.79
CA GLU A 247 22.81 4.79 -19.61
C GLU A 247 22.62 5.14 -18.12
N ARG A 248 21.72 4.45 -17.38
CA ARG A 248 21.53 4.62 -15.93
C ARG A 248 22.76 4.26 -15.11
N ALA A 249 23.49 3.21 -15.50
CA ALA A 249 24.76 2.84 -14.87
C ALA A 249 25.78 3.97 -15.01
N GLN A 250 25.93 4.50 -16.23
CA GLN A 250 26.87 5.59 -16.51
C GLN A 250 26.49 6.87 -15.75
N GLU A 251 25.21 7.24 -15.73
CA GLU A 251 24.71 8.39 -14.96
C GLU A 251 24.99 8.25 -13.46
N GLY A 252 24.85 7.04 -12.89
CA GLY A 252 25.17 6.75 -11.49
C GLY A 252 26.63 7.03 -11.15
N VAL A 253 27.55 6.62 -12.02
CA VAL A 253 29.00 6.86 -11.83
C VAL A 253 29.36 8.33 -12.01
N GLU A 254 28.74 9.01 -12.97
CA GLU A 254 28.97 10.45 -13.22
C GLU A 254 28.31 11.36 -12.18
N GLY A 255 27.58 10.82 -11.20
CA GLY A 255 26.83 11.59 -10.21
C GLY A 255 25.65 12.36 -10.81
N ARG A 256 25.22 11.99 -12.02
CA ARG A 256 24.08 12.58 -12.74
C ARG A 256 22.80 11.76 -12.60
N ALA A 257 22.81 10.68 -11.80
CA ALA A 257 21.61 9.93 -11.44
C ALA A 257 20.68 10.79 -10.59
N ALA A 258 19.94 11.67 -11.25
CA ALA A 258 18.87 12.45 -10.66
C ALA A 258 17.70 11.50 -10.42
N MET A 259 17.70 10.86 -9.26
CA MET A 259 16.47 10.32 -8.70
C MET A 259 15.44 11.47 -8.65
N ASN A 260 14.16 11.16 -8.80
CA ASN A 260 13.05 12.13 -8.72
C ASN A 260 12.84 12.74 -7.32
N CYS A 261 13.92 12.91 -6.56
CA CYS A 261 14.01 13.48 -5.22
C CYS A 261 13.35 14.85 -5.07
N ALA A 262 13.15 15.60 -6.16
CA ALA A 262 12.42 16.87 -6.15
C ALA A 262 10.95 16.70 -5.67
N LEU A 263 10.34 15.54 -5.90
CA LEU A 263 8.98 15.21 -5.46
C LEU A 263 8.92 13.94 -4.60
N CYS A 264 10.06 13.49 -4.07
CA CYS A 264 10.10 12.28 -3.26
C CYS A 264 9.46 12.54 -1.89
N LYS A 265 8.34 11.85 -1.61
CA LYS A 265 7.59 11.94 -0.34
C LYS A 265 8.39 11.66 0.93
N TYR A 266 9.55 11.01 0.82
CA TYR A 266 10.45 10.75 1.95
C TYR A 266 11.43 11.90 2.23
N ARG A 267 11.61 12.83 1.28
CA ARG A 267 12.60 13.92 1.36
C ARG A 267 11.99 15.31 1.40
N VAL A 268 10.88 15.50 0.72
CA VAL A 268 10.18 16.78 0.63
C VAL A 268 8.73 16.60 1.04
N GLN A 269 8.13 17.65 1.59
CA GLN A 269 6.73 17.64 1.98
C GLN A 269 5.84 17.57 0.73
N ILE A 270 5.23 16.40 0.51
CA ILE A 270 4.25 16.18 -0.55
C ILE A 270 2.87 16.09 0.09
N VAL A 271 1.89 16.75 -0.53
CA VAL A 271 0.50 16.80 -0.06
C VAL A 271 -0.04 15.40 0.24
N GLY A 272 -0.52 15.19 1.46
CA GLY A 272 -1.10 13.93 1.92
C GLY A 272 -0.10 12.86 2.40
N PHE A 273 1.21 13.15 2.34
CA PHE A 273 2.31 12.29 2.78
C PHE A 273 3.30 13.01 3.72
N GLU A 274 2.85 14.09 4.37
CA GLU A 274 3.68 14.95 5.23
C GLU A 274 4.38 14.17 6.35
N GLN A 275 3.71 13.15 6.89
CA GLN A 275 4.22 12.29 7.96
C GLN A 275 5.37 11.36 7.53
N GLN A 276 5.59 11.18 6.22
CA GLN A 276 6.63 10.28 5.70
C GLN A 276 7.98 10.98 5.47
N VAL A 277 8.03 12.30 5.62
CA VAL A 277 9.25 13.09 5.43
C VAL A 277 10.26 12.76 6.53
N GLY A 278 11.45 12.31 6.14
CA GLY A 278 12.52 11.95 7.07
C GLY A 278 12.36 10.56 7.71
N GLU A 279 11.40 9.75 7.27
CA GLU A 279 11.31 8.35 7.71
C GLU A 279 12.63 7.61 7.41
N PRO A 280 13.15 6.82 8.38
CA PRO A 280 14.37 6.05 8.16
C PRO A 280 14.14 4.98 7.09
N GLN A 281 15.14 4.78 6.23
CA GLN A 281 15.11 3.69 5.27
C GLN A 281 15.15 2.33 6.00
N ARG A 282 14.30 1.40 5.56
CA ARG A 282 14.13 0.05 6.12
C ARG A 282 13.83 -0.92 4.98
N GLY A 283 14.62 -1.98 4.87
CA GLY A 283 14.37 -3.06 3.92
C GLY A 283 13.16 -3.90 4.34
N HIS A 284 12.10 -3.89 3.54
CA HIS A 284 10.89 -4.68 3.81
C HIS A 284 11.02 -6.14 3.32
N HIS A 285 11.94 -6.38 2.39
CA HIS A 285 12.17 -7.65 1.71
C HIS A 285 12.88 -8.73 2.55
N GLY A 286 13.47 -8.39 3.70
CA GLY A 286 14.36 -9.28 4.44
C GLY A 286 13.76 -10.66 4.79
N LYS A 287 12.44 -10.75 4.98
CA LYS A 287 11.75 -12.02 5.28
C LYS A 287 11.65 -12.98 4.09
N VAL A 288 11.71 -12.47 2.86
CA VAL A 288 11.47 -13.23 1.62
C VAL A 288 12.72 -13.36 0.73
N ARG A 289 13.86 -12.86 1.19
CA ARG A 289 15.16 -12.94 0.49
C ARG A 289 15.58 -14.42 0.31
N GLY A 290 15.79 -14.83 -0.94
CA GLY A 290 16.23 -16.20 -1.28
C GLY A 290 15.25 -17.32 -0.90
N LEU A 291 13.94 -17.01 -0.82
CA LEU A 291 12.94 -17.93 -0.28
C LEU A 291 12.59 -19.11 -1.20
N LEU A 292 12.77 -19.02 -2.52
CA LEU A 292 12.34 -20.06 -3.46
C LEU A 292 13.13 -21.37 -3.36
N GLU A 293 14.34 -21.35 -2.80
CA GLU A 293 15.15 -22.55 -2.54
C GLU A 293 15.03 -23.04 -1.09
N ARG A 294 14.21 -22.38 -0.24
CA ARG A 294 13.78 -22.95 1.05
C ARG A 294 12.54 -23.81 0.79
N GLU A 295 12.48 -25.00 1.38
CA GLU A 295 11.31 -25.88 1.25
C GLU A 295 10.00 -25.09 1.51
N PRO A 296 8.97 -25.25 0.65
CA PRO A 296 7.78 -24.42 0.71
C PRO A 296 6.99 -24.75 1.98
N ALA A 297 6.98 -23.81 2.94
CA ALA A 297 6.02 -23.85 4.02
C ALA A 297 4.62 -23.70 3.42
N ALA A 298 3.76 -24.68 3.69
CA ALA A 298 2.35 -24.69 3.29
C ALA A 298 1.65 -23.38 3.70
N ASN A 299 0.58 -23.05 2.97
CA ASN A 299 -0.26 -21.87 3.15
C ASN A 299 -1.00 -21.91 4.50
N GLN A 300 -0.26 -21.75 5.60
CA GLN A 300 -0.77 -21.74 6.96
C GLN A 300 -1.26 -20.32 7.29
N PRO A 301 -2.41 -20.17 7.97
CA PRO A 301 -2.78 -18.88 8.55
C PRO A 301 -1.63 -18.40 9.45
N PRO A 302 -1.38 -17.08 9.54
CA PRO A 302 -0.26 -16.56 10.31
C PRO A 302 -0.30 -17.14 11.74
N ALA A 303 0.80 -17.74 12.18
CA ALA A 303 0.95 -18.28 13.53
C ALA A 303 1.08 -17.11 14.53
N TRP A 304 -0.04 -16.46 14.79
CA TRP A 304 -0.18 -15.37 15.74
C TRP A 304 0.00 -15.91 17.16
N LYS A 305 0.90 -15.28 17.92
CA LYS A 305 1.05 -15.60 19.34
C LYS A 305 -0.23 -15.24 20.06
N ARG A 306 -0.73 -16.14 20.91
CA ARG A 306 -1.88 -15.85 21.77
C ARG A 306 -1.57 -14.63 22.66
N TYR A 307 -2.54 -13.72 22.79
CA TYR A 307 -2.40 -12.61 23.71
C TYR A 307 -2.27 -13.15 25.14
N THR A 308 -1.13 -12.90 25.77
CA THR A 308 -0.84 -13.34 27.13
C THR A 308 -0.80 -12.11 28.03
N PRO A 309 -1.83 -11.88 28.87
CA PRO A 309 -1.81 -10.75 29.80
C PRO A 309 -0.69 -10.92 30.83
N HIS A 310 -0.14 -9.79 31.32
CA HIS A 310 0.78 -9.81 32.46
C HIS A 310 0.07 -10.40 33.70
N PRO A 311 0.77 -11.09 34.63
CA PRO A 311 0.12 -11.69 35.81
C PRO A 311 -0.76 -10.72 36.63
N ILE A 312 -0.35 -9.45 36.74
CA ILE A 312 -1.14 -8.40 37.42
C ILE A 312 -2.42 -8.07 36.63
N GLU A 313 -2.35 -8.02 35.30
CA GLU A 313 -3.54 -7.81 34.46
C GLU A 313 -4.47 -9.01 34.60
N ALA A 314 -3.94 -10.24 34.58
CA ALA A 314 -4.73 -11.46 34.75
C ALA A 314 -5.46 -11.50 36.11
N GLU A 315 -4.75 -11.20 37.20
CA GLU A 315 -5.34 -11.14 38.54
C GLU A 315 -6.37 -10.00 38.66
N SER A 316 -6.11 -8.84 38.03
CA SER A 316 -7.09 -7.75 37.97
C SER A 316 -8.36 -8.19 37.26
N MET A 317 -8.26 -8.91 36.14
CA MET A 317 -9.44 -9.42 35.42
C MET A 317 -10.21 -10.42 36.25
N ARG A 318 -9.54 -11.29 37.03
CA ARG A 318 -10.21 -12.23 37.96
C ARG A 318 -11.01 -11.49 39.03
N ILE A 319 -10.41 -10.49 39.68
CA ILE A 319 -11.08 -9.66 40.69
C ILE A 319 -12.29 -8.93 40.08
N ILE A 320 -12.14 -8.42 38.85
CA ILE A 320 -13.22 -7.73 38.13
C ILE A 320 -14.35 -8.70 37.77
N ASP A 321 -14.01 -9.94 37.37
CA ASP A 321 -14.98 -10.96 37.02
C ASP A 321 -15.85 -11.37 38.22
N GLU A 322 -15.22 -11.53 39.38
CA GLU A 322 -15.89 -11.88 40.64
C GLU A 322 -16.62 -10.71 41.30
N GLY A 323 -16.16 -9.48 41.05
CA GLY A 323 -16.67 -8.27 41.69
C GLY A 323 -18.03 -7.79 41.19
N ARG A 324 -18.60 -8.43 40.16
CA ARG A 324 -19.88 -8.02 39.55
C ARG A 324 -20.57 -9.18 38.84
N ASP A 325 -21.91 -9.15 38.81
CA ASP A 325 -22.68 -10.05 37.95
C ASP A 325 -22.66 -9.58 36.48
N TRP A 326 -22.16 -10.43 35.59
CA TRP A 326 -22.05 -10.20 34.15
C TRP A 326 -23.18 -10.84 33.33
N SER A 327 -24.09 -11.59 33.97
CA SER A 327 -25.14 -12.37 33.30
C SER A 327 -26.08 -11.54 32.42
N ALA A 328 -26.24 -10.25 32.73
CA ALA A 328 -27.06 -9.32 31.97
C ALA A 328 -26.41 -8.86 30.64
N PHE A 329 -25.12 -9.14 30.42
CA PHE A 329 -24.38 -8.67 29.25
C PHE A 329 -24.11 -9.82 28.28
N PRO A 330 -24.27 -9.60 26.96
CA PRO A 330 -23.87 -10.58 25.95
C PRO A 330 -22.39 -10.96 26.06
N ALA A 331 -22.08 -12.25 25.86
CA ALA A 331 -20.71 -12.78 25.99
C ALA A 331 -19.71 -12.05 25.08
N GLU A 332 -20.14 -11.67 23.87
CA GLU A 332 -19.35 -10.90 22.89
C GLU A 332 -18.94 -9.50 23.36
N GLN A 333 -19.52 -8.98 24.45
CA GLN A 333 -19.17 -7.67 25.02
C GLN A 333 -18.23 -7.81 26.22
N ARG A 334 -18.08 -9.01 26.79
CA ARG A 334 -17.44 -9.24 28.09
C ARG A 334 -16.02 -8.70 28.16
N THR A 335 -15.19 -8.98 27.15
CA THR A 335 -13.79 -8.50 27.10
C THR A 335 -13.73 -6.98 27.13
N ALA A 336 -14.57 -6.29 26.36
CA ALA A 336 -14.60 -4.83 26.31
C ALA A 336 -15.08 -4.22 27.64
N LEU A 337 -16.10 -4.82 28.25
CA LEU A 337 -16.68 -4.35 29.51
C LEU A 337 -15.71 -4.53 30.69
N MET A 338 -15.12 -5.72 30.86
CA MET A 338 -14.16 -5.99 31.94
C MET A 338 -12.92 -5.11 31.82
N ARG A 339 -12.40 -4.94 30.59
CA ARG A 339 -11.27 -4.04 30.35
C ARG A 339 -11.62 -2.59 30.63
N LEU A 340 -12.86 -2.17 30.36
CA LEU A 340 -13.29 -0.83 30.72
C LEU A 340 -13.26 -0.62 32.24
N VAL A 341 -13.78 -1.56 33.02
CA VAL A 341 -13.68 -1.51 34.50
C VAL A 341 -12.22 -1.46 34.95
N HIS A 342 -11.33 -2.24 34.32
CA HIS A 342 -9.91 -2.21 34.63
C HIS A 342 -9.27 -0.84 34.37
N THR A 343 -9.61 -0.23 33.23
CA THR A 343 -9.09 1.09 32.84
C THR A 343 -9.63 2.21 33.73
N THR A 344 -10.87 2.10 34.22
CA THR A 344 -11.52 3.16 35.02
C THR A 344 -11.37 2.98 36.53
N GLY A 345 -11.17 1.74 37.00
CA GLY A 345 -11.31 1.39 38.41
C GLY A 345 -12.76 1.45 38.91
N ASP A 346 -13.75 1.54 38.02
CA ASP A 346 -15.17 1.72 38.36
C ASP A 346 -16.03 0.59 37.78
N PHE A 347 -16.55 -0.28 38.63
CA PHE A 347 -17.46 -1.38 38.27
C PHE A 347 -18.74 -0.91 37.60
N ASN A 348 -19.19 0.32 37.86
CA ASN A 348 -20.43 0.88 37.31
C ASN A 348 -20.19 1.65 36.00
N SER A 349 -18.96 1.66 35.47
CA SER A 349 -18.64 2.32 34.20
C SER A 349 -19.31 1.66 32.99
N VAL A 350 -19.67 0.37 33.12
CA VAL A 350 -20.26 -0.44 32.05
C VAL A 350 -21.76 -0.25 31.87
N ASP A 351 -22.46 0.27 32.89
CA ASP A 351 -23.93 0.39 32.88
C ASP A 351 -24.47 1.39 31.87
N ASP A 352 -23.65 2.37 31.52
CA ASP A 352 -24.00 3.38 30.53
C ASP A 352 -23.64 2.96 29.11
N LEU A 353 -22.90 1.87 28.90
CA LEU A 353 -22.45 1.45 27.58
C LEU A 353 -23.60 0.92 26.73
N PHE A 354 -23.48 1.18 25.44
CA PHE A 354 -24.40 0.73 24.41
C PHE A 354 -23.60 0.15 23.25
N PHE A 355 -23.98 -1.06 22.84
CA PHE A 355 -23.48 -1.73 21.66
C PHE A 355 -24.66 -1.95 20.71
N SER A 356 -24.55 -1.52 19.45
CA SER A 356 -25.52 -1.95 18.44
C SER A 356 -25.36 -3.45 18.15
N ALA A 357 -26.41 -4.09 17.62
CA ALA A 357 -26.35 -5.49 17.21
C ALA A 357 -25.16 -5.76 16.28
N GLY A 358 -24.38 -6.80 16.57
CA GLY A 358 -23.22 -7.23 15.77
C GLY A 358 -22.03 -6.27 15.79
N ALA A 359 -22.00 -5.26 16.67
CA ALA A 359 -20.91 -4.26 16.70
C ALA A 359 -19.54 -4.89 17.01
N CYS A 360 -19.46 -5.77 18.01
CA CYS A 360 -18.21 -6.43 18.38
C CYS A 360 -17.69 -7.33 17.26
N GLU A 361 -18.56 -8.19 16.71
CA GLU A 361 -18.22 -9.08 15.61
C GLU A 361 -17.77 -8.32 14.35
N THR A 362 -18.51 -7.27 13.96
CA THR A 362 -18.14 -6.47 12.79
C THR A 362 -16.82 -5.74 13.01
N GLY A 363 -16.59 -5.22 14.22
CA GLY A 363 -15.32 -4.61 14.62
C GLY A 363 -14.14 -5.56 14.53
N MET A 364 -14.27 -6.76 15.10
CA MET A 364 -13.24 -7.81 15.03
C MET A 364 -12.93 -8.19 13.57
N ARG A 365 -13.97 -8.45 12.76
CA ARG A 365 -13.80 -8.79 11.34
C ARG A 365 -13.14 -7.66 10.55
N ALA A 366 -13.42 -6.41 10.88
CA ALA A 366 -12.77 -5.26 10.26
C ALA A 366 -11.27 -5.24 10.57
N LEU A 367 -10.91 -5.44 11.84
CA LEU A 367 -9.52 -5.47 12.30
C LEU A 367 -8.74 -6.65 11.71
N LEU A 368 -9.37 -7.82 11.57
CA LEU A 368 -8.77 -9.01 10.92
C LEU A 368 -8.49 -8.83 9.42
N ARG A 369 -9.21 -7.92 8.75
CA ARG A 369 -9.04 -7.63 7.31
C ARG A 369 -8.04 -6.49 7.05
N CYS A 370 -7.18 -6.19 8.02
CA CYS A 370 -6.20 -5.09 8.03
C CYS A 370 -6.82 -3.69 7.90
N ARG A 371 -8.11 -3.51 8.24
CA ARG A 371 -8.81 -2.23 8.04
C ARG A 371 -8.47 -1.26 9.17
N ARG A 372 -7.75 -0.22 8.79
CA ARG A 372 -7.20 0.89 9.58
C ARG A 372 -8.12 1.42 10.71
N VAL A 373 -7.52 1.83 11.83
CA VAL A 373 -8.19 2.56 12.91
C VAL A 373 -7.96 4.06 12.76
N VAL A 374 -9.03 4.82 12.59
CA VAL A 374 -9.05 6.29 12.52
C VAL A 374 -9.40 6.86 13.90
N THR A 375 -8.62 7.81 14.39
CA THR A 375 -8.87 8.45 15.70
C THR A 375 -9.12 9.95 15.58
N ASP A 376 -9.91 10.51 16.50
CA ASP A 376 -10.21 11.95 16.55
C ASP A 376 -9.06 12.78 17.13
N VAL A 377 -8.29 12.20 18.06
CA VAL A 377 -7.13 12.81 18.71
C VAL A 377 -6.01 11.79 18.94
N THR A 378 -4.78 12.30 19.04
CA THR A 378 -3.56 11.51 19.23
C THR A 378 -3.57 10.67 20.51
N MET A 379 -4.27 11.11 21.56
CA MET A 379 -4.38 10.36 22.81
C MET A 379 -5.13 9.02 22.66
N VAL A 380 -6.08 8.92 21.72
CA VAL A 380 -6.75 7.63 21.44
C VAL A 380 -5.78 6.70 20.74
N GLU A 381 -5.07 7.21 19.72
CA GLU A 381 -4.07 6.46 18.95
C GLU A 381 -2.95 5.91 19.85
N THR A 382 -2.41 6.73 20.76
CA THR A 382 -1.34 6.30 21.67
C THR A 382 -1.81 5.28 22.71
N GLY A 383 -3.11 5.26 23.04
CA GLY A 383 -3.71 4.28 23.95
C GLY A 383 -3.88 2.88 23.33
N LEU A 384 -3.70 2.72 22.03
CA LEU A 384 -3.80 1.43 21.36
C LEU A 384 -2.53 0.57 21.60
N LYS A 385 -2.72 -0.73 21.87
CA LYS A 385 -1.62 -1.66 22.16
C LYS A 385 -0.77 -1.90 20.90
N ARG A 386 0.41 -1.28 20.85
CA ARG A 386 1.35 -1.34 19.71
C ARG A 386 1.73 -2.76 19.27
N GLU A 387 1.90 -3.67 20.23
CA GLU A 387 2.24 -5.07 19.93
C GLU A 387 1.09 -5.78 19.20
N VAL A 388 -0.15 -5.55 19.65
CA VAL A 388 -1.36 -6.11 19.07
C VAL A 388 -1.63 -5.52 17.68
N LEU A 389 -1.48 -4.20 17.52
CA LEU A 389 -1.57 -3.53 16.22
C LEU A 389 -0.58 -4.12 15.20
N ARG A 390 0.67 -4.31 15.61
CA ARG A 390 1.72 -4.89 14.77
C ARG A 390 1.40 -6.33 14.38
N GLN A 391 0.88 -7.12 15.32
CA GLN A 391 0.53 -8.51 15.10
C GLN A 391 -0.63 -8.66 14.11
N LEU A 392 -1.65 -7.81 14.20
CA LEU A 392 -2.79 -7.77 13.29
C LEU A 392 -2.52 -7.02 11.98
N GLU A 393 -1.33 -6.43 11.83
CA GLU A 393 -0.97 -5.56 10.70
C GLU A 393 -2.01 -4.43 10.49
N VAL A 394 -2.57 -3.91 11.59
CA VAL A 394 -3.53 -2.81 11.58
C VAL A 394 -2.78 -1.49 11.70
N GLU A 395 -2.99 -0.61 10.72
CA GLU A 395 -2.49 0.75 10.74
C GLU A 395 -3.42 1.69 11.53
N THR A 396 -2.85 2.73 12.12
CA THR A 396 -3.60 3.83 12.76
C THR A 396 -3.47 5.11 11.94
N TRP A 397 -4.46 6.00 12.05
CA TRP A 397 -4.37 7.34 11.47
C TRP A 397 -5.11 8.37 12.34
N CYS A 398 -4.41 9.42 12.73
CA CYS A 398 -4.94 10.57 13.43
C CYS A 398 -4.63 11.86 12.65
N GLY A 399 -5.64 12.46 12.03
CA GLY A 399 -5.44 13.65 11.20
C GLY A 399 -5.32 14.96 11.97
N VAL A 400 -5.43 14.99 13.30
CA VAL A 400 -5.63 16.26 14.07
C VAL A 400 -4.46 17.24 13.96
N HIS A 401 -3.25 16.75 13.67
CA HIS A 401 -2.04 17.55 13.50
C HIS A 401 -1.64 17.75 12.03
N ASP A 402 -2.39 17.18 11.08
CA ASP A 402 -2.09 17.31 9.66
C ASP A 402 -2.43 18.72 9.17
N GLU A 403 -1.58 19.27 8.30
CA GLU A 403 -1.74 20.61 7.75
C GLU A 403 -3.03 20.75 6.93
N GLU A 404 -3.34 19.77 6.08
CA GLU A 404 -4.59 19.78 5.30
C GLU A 404 -5.83 19.68 6.22
N THR A 405 -5.74 19.01 7.37
CA THR A 405 -6.82 19.02 8.37
C THR A 405 -7.00 20.42 8.96
N ARG A 406 -5.90 21.12 9.25
CA ARG A 406 -5.93 22.50 9.75
C ARG A 406 -6.57 23.44 8.72
N LEU A 407 -6.13 23.37 7.47
CA LEU A 407 -6.68 24.18 6.38
C LEU A 407 -8.17 23.89 6.15
N LEU A 408 -8.57 22.61 6.18
CA LEU A 408 -9.98 22.21 6.05
C LEU A 408 -10.83 22.72 7.22
N ALA A 409 -10.30 22.65 8.44
CA ALA A 409 -10.96 23.14 9.65
C ALA A 409 -11.22 24.65 9.56
N GLU A 410 -10.22 25.42 9.14
CA GLU A 410 -10.30 26.88 8.94
C GLU A 410 -11.29 27.23 7.82
N ALA A 411 -11.14 26.61 6.65
CA ALA A 411 -11.99 26.88 5.49
C ALA A 411 -13.46 26.49 5.70
N SER A 412 -13.72 25.45 6.50
CA SER A 412 -15.08 24.96 6.77
C SER A 412 -15.69 25.47 8.07
N GLY A 413 -14.95 26.23 8.90
CA GLY A 413 -15.42 26.69 10.20
C GLY A 413 -15.73 25.56 11.20
N ILE A 414 -14.99 24.45 11.14
CA ILE A 414 -15.18 23.27 12.02
C ILE A 414 -13.93 23.00 12.87
N THR A 415 -14.08 22.21 13.94
CA THR A 415 -12.92 21.81 14.77
C THR A 415 -11.95 20.90 14.01
N ARG A 416 -10.66 20.89 14.39
CA ARG A 416 -9.65 19.98 13.80
C ARG A 416 -10.03 18.50 13.88
N SER A 417 -10.64 18.04 14.98
CA SER A 417 -11.08 16.65 15.10
C SER A 417 -12.20 16.31 14.10
N ALA A 418 -13.18 17.19 13.92
CA ALA A 418 -14.20 17.03 12.88
C ALA A 418 -13.60 17.05 11.46
N ALA A 419 -12.70 17.99 11.18
CA ALA A 419 -11.98 18.03 9.90
C ALA A 419 -11.14 16.75 9.66
N GLY A 420 -10.52 16.21 10.71
CA GLY A 420 -9.79 14.95 10.67
C GLY A 420 -10.68 13.78 10.28
N ILE A 421 -11.87 13.66 10.89
CA ILE A 421 -12.88 12.67 10.49
C ILE A 421 -13.31 12.84 9.03
N ARG A 422 -13.56 14.07 8.57
CA ARG A 422 -13.91 14.34 7.17
C ARG A 422 -12.81 13.90 6.21
N ARG A 423 -11.54 14.16 6.54
CA ARG A 423 -10.39 13.70 5.74
C ARG A 423 -10.26 12.18 5.75
N ALA A 424 -10.49 11.52 6.88
CA ALA A 424 -10.52 10.06 6.92
C ALA A 424 -11.57 9.47 5.96
N TRP A 425 -12.77 10.05 5.92
CA TRP A 425 -13.80 9.64 4.97
C TRP A 425 -13.34 9.83 3.51
N GLN A 426 -12.77 10.98 3.17
CA GLN A 426 -12.29 11.27 1.83
C GLN A 426 -11.12 10.37 1.41
N LYS A 427 -10.20 10.07 2.33
CA LYS A 427 -8.96 9.33 2.05
C LYS A 427 -9.17 7.82 2.05
N PHE A 428 -10.02 7.31 2.94
CA PHE A 428 -10.12 5.87 3.21
C PHE A 428 -11.50 5.28 2.91
N GLY A 429 -12.52 6.10 2.66
CA GLY A 429 -13.87 5.62 2.40
C GLY A 429 -14.39 4.76 3.56
N ASN A 430 -14.95 3.60 3.23
CA ASN A 430 -15.58 2.68 4.20
C ASN A 430 -14.60 1.71 4.87
N ASP A 431 -13.34 1.66 4.42
CA ASP A 431 -12.34 0.69 4.87
C ASP A 431 -11.64 1.14 6.16
N CYS A 432 -12.41 1.54 7.17
CA CYS A 432 -11.88 1.98 8.46
C CYS A 432 -12.81 1.69 9.65
N VAL A 433 -12.20 1.55 10.83
CA VAL A 433 -12.85 1.64 12.15
C VAL A 433 -12.59 3.03 12.71
N VAL A 434 -13.62 3.72 13.20
CA VAL A 434 -13.50 5.08 13.74
C VAL A 434 -13.59 5.02 15.25
N ALA A 435 -12.60 5.56 15.97
CA ALA A 435 -12.55 5.61 17.42
C ALA A 435 -12.41 7.05 17.91
N ILE A 436 -13.43 7.54 18.62
CA ILE A 436 -13.57 8.93 19.07
C ILE A 436 -13.60 8.93 20.59
N GLY A 437 -12.57 9.51 21.20
CA GLY A 437 -12.40 9.54 22.65
C GLY A 437 -12.49 10.91 23.29
N ASP A 438 -12.42 11.99 22.52
CA ASP A 438 -12.32 13.34 23.07
C ASP A 438 -13.40 14.27 22.52
N ALA A 439 -13.50 14.41 21.20
CA ALA A 439 -14.24 15.50 20.58
C ALA A 439 -15.71 15.15 20.26
N PRO A 440 -16.70 15.81 20.90
CA PRO A 440 -18.11 15.66 20.53
C PRO A 440 -18.40 16.05 19.07
N THR A 441 -17.65 17.02 18.55
CA THR A 441 -17.75 17.49 17.16
C THR A 441 -17.30 16.44 16.15
N ALA A 442 -16.37 15.54 16.52
CA ALA A 442 -15.99 14.42 15.67
C ALA A 442 -17.16 13.43 15.50
N ILE A 443 -17.91 13.13 16.57
CA ILE A 443 -19.13 12.31 16.46
C ILE A 443 -20.16 12.97 15.56
N ARG A 444 -20.43 14.26 15.75
CA ARG A 444 -21.40 15.00 14.91
C ARG A 444 -21.02 14.95 13.44
N GLU A 445 -19.73 15.07 13.12
CA GLU A 445 -19.26 14.94 11.75
C GLU A 445 -19.44 13.52 11.20
N VAL A 446 -19.15 12.46 11.98
CA VAL A 446 -19.48 11.09 11.58
C VAL A 446 -20.97 10.95 11.26
N VAL A 447 -21.84 11.41 12.16
CA VAL A 447 -23.31 11.35 11.99
C VAL A 447 -23.73 12.05 10.70
N ARG A 448 -23.21 13.25 10.45
CA ARG A 448 -23.48 14.02 9.23
C ARG A 448 -23.02 13.28 7.98
N LEU A 449 -21.78 12.80 7.94
CA LEU A 449 -21.22 12.08 6.78
C LEU A 449 -21.96 10.78 6.49
N VAL A 450 -22.42 10.07 7.51
CA VAL A 450 -23.20 8.84 7.35
C VAL A 450 -24.59 9.14 6.79
N ARG A 451 -25.26 10.19 7.29
CA ARG A 451 -26.62 10.57 6.86
C ARG A 451 -26.65 11.22 5.48
N ASP A 452 -25.79 12.21 5.28
CA ASP A 452 -25.89 13.12 4.12
C ASP A 452 -25.04 12.64 2.94
N HIS A 453 -23.95 11.93 3.22
CA HIS A 453 -22.96 11.53 2.20
C HIS A 453 -22.83 10.01 2.07
N GLY A 454 -23.69 9.23 2.74
CA GLY A 454 -23.73 7.78 2.60
C GLY A 454 -22.49 7.06 3.13
N TRP A 455 -21.68 7.69 4.00
CA TRP A 455 -20.50 7.04 4.58
C TRP A 455 -20.90 5.82 5.43
N ARG A 456 -20.15 4.72 5.31
CA ARG A 456 -20.40 3.45 6.04
C ARG A 456 -19.07 2.89 6.58
N PRO A 457 -18.43 3.54 7.57
CA PRO A 457 -17.30 2.96 8.27
C PRO A 457 -17.69 1.61 8.90
N GLN A 458 -16.73 0.70 9.05
CA GLN A 458 -16.98 -0.66 9.52
C GLN A 458 -17.52 -0.69 10.95
N LEU A 459 -17.07 0.24 11.79
CA LEU A 459 -17.50 0.40 13.17
C LEU A 459 -17.20 1.84 13.63
N VAL A 460 -18.09 2.42 14.44
CA VAL A 460 -17.85 3.70 15.13
C VAL A 460 -17.88 3.50 16.64
N VAL A 461 -16.73 3.65 17.30
CA VAL A 461 -16.61 3.72 18.76
C VAL A 461 -16.60 5.19 19.17
N GLY A 462 -17.71 5.70 19.70
CA GLY A 462 -17.85 7.10 20.10
C GLY A 462 -18.06 7.24 21.59
N LEU A 463 -16.97 7.51 22.32
CA LEU A 463 -16.94 7.59 23.78
C LEU A 463 -16.27 8.90 24.27
N PRO A 464 -16.63 10.10 23.79
CA PRO A 464 -16.03 11.34 24.26
C PRO A 464 -16.37 11.61 25.73
N VAL A 465 -15.43 12.24 26.45
CA VAL A 465 -15.68 12.81 27.78
C VAL A 465 -16.05 14.28 27.64
N GLY A 466 -16.97 14.77 28.47
CA GLY A 466 -17.25 16.20 28.51
C GLY A 466 -18.68 16.54 28.92
N PHE A 467 -18.89 17.83 29.19
CA PHE A 467 -20.17 18.37 29.63
C PHE A 467 -20.90 19.16 28.54
N VAL A 468 -20.20 19.60 27.50
CA VAL A 468 -20.77 20.42 26.42
C VAL A 468 -20.95 19.55 25.18
N GLY A 469 -22.18 19.41 24.69
CA GLY A 469 -22.50 18.70 23.44
C GLY A 469 -22.26 17.19 23.44
N THR A 470 -21.78 16.63 24.56
CA THR A 470 -21.32 15.24 24.69
C THR A 470 -22.50 14.27 24.82
N ARG A 471 -23.56 14.63 25.56
CA ARG A 471 -24.73 13.78 25.71
C ARG A 471 -25.48 13.68 24.39
N GLU A 472 -25.68 14.83 23.76
CA GLU A 472 -26.41 15.00 22.51
C GLU A 472 -25.72 14.25 21.37
N CYS A 473 -24.39 14.40 21.21
CA CYS A 473 -23.70 13.70 20.14
C CYS A 473 -23.70 12.18 20.33
N LYS A 474 -23.61 11.68 21.57
CA LYS A 474 -23.71 10.24 21.86
C LYS A 474 -25.11 9.70 21.61
N GLU A 475 -26.15 10.48 21.90
CA GLU A 475 -27.54 10.13 21.55
C GLU A 475 -27.75 10.10 20.04
N GLU A 476 -27.22 11.09 19.31
CA GLU A 476 -27.24 11.13 17.85
C GLU A 476 -26.53 9.91 17.25
N LEU A 477 -25.34 9.57 17.76
CA LEU A 477 -24.63 8.36 17.37
C LEU A 477 -25.47 7.14 17.72
N ARG A 478 -25.99 7.03 18.95
CA ARG A 478 -26.84 5.90 19.37
C ARG A 478 -28.06 5.73 18.48
N ALA A 479 -28.61 6.79 17.89
CA ALA A 479 -29.73 6.71 16.94
C ALA A 479 -29.32 6.39 15.49
N LEU A 480 -28.02 6.32 15.17
CA LEU A 480 -27.50 6.17 13.82
C LEU A 480 -27.54 4.72 13.30
N LEU A 481 -28.71 4.24 12.86
CA LEU A 481 -28.95 2.84 12.47
C LEU A 481 -28.12 2.34 11.28
N GLN A 482 -27.54 3.23 10.47
CA GLN A 482 -26.84 2.87 9.23
C GLN A 482 -25.46 2.22 9.45
N VAL A 483 -24.90 2.31 10.66
CA VAL A 483 -23.55 1.83 10.97
C VAL A 483 -23.51 1.08 12.32
N PRO A 484 -22.67 0.04 12.43
CA PRO A 484 -22.34 -0.56 13.72
C PRO A 484 -21.64 0.47 14.61
N ARG A 485 -22.01 0.52 15.89
CA ARG A 485 -21.51 1.54 16.81
C ARG A 485 -21.51 1.10 18.26
N ILE A 486 -20.56 1.67 18.99
CA ILE A 486 -20.42 1.52 20.44
C ILE A 486 -20.33 2.93 21.02
N THR A 487 -21.18 3.24 21.99
CA THR A 487 -21.21 4.54 22.67
C THR A 487 -21.71 4.38 24.10
N ASN A 488 -21.91 5.46 24.84
CA ASN A 488 -22.48 5.40 26.18
C ASN A 488 -23.48 6.54 26.45
N ARG A 489 -24.19 6.46 27.57
CA ARG A 489 -25.01 7.56 28.09
C ARG A 489 -24.18 8.52 28.94
N GLY A 490 -24.61 9.78 29.01
CA GLY A 490 -24.03 10.76 29.91
C GLY A 490 -22.68 11.34 29.47
N THR A 491 -21.95 11.88 30.43
CA THR A 491 -20.74 12.71 30.21
C THR A 491 -19.43 11.93 30.39
N ARG A 492 -19.49 10.72 30.94
CA ARG A 492 -18.32 9.85 31.15
C ARG A 492 -17.80 9.31 29.82
N GLY A 493 -16.51 9.09 29.70
CA GLY A 493 -15.87 8.67 28.47
C GLY A 493 -14.38 8.99 28.52
N GLY A 494 -13.80 9.27 27.36
CA GLY A 494 -12.44 9.73 27.21
C GLY A 494 -11.65 8.85 26.26
N SER A 495 -10.47 9.35 25.87
CA SER A 495 -9.51 8.59 25.08
C SER A 495 -9.19 7.21 25.65
N PRO A 496 -9.04 7.02 26.98
CA PRO A 496 -8.83 5.69 27.55
C PRO A 496 -10.00 4.72 27.30
N TRP A 497 -11.25 5.21 27.29
CA TRP A 497 -12.43 4.38 27.07
C TRP A 497 -12.48 3.90 25.61
N ALA A 498 -12.33 4.84 24.66
CA ALA A 498 -12.31 4.53 23.24
C ALA A 498 -11.18 3.55 22.87
N ALA A 499 -9.96 3.83 23.36
CA ALA A 499 -8.81 2.94 23.13
C ALA A 499 -9.01 1.55 23.76
N THR A 500 -9.60 1.48 24.95
CA THR A 500 -9.88 0.20 25.63
C THR A 500 -10.83 -0.67 24.84
N VAL A 501 -11.91 -0.11 24.29
CA VAL A 501 -12.86 -0.86 23.46
C VAL A 501 -12.19 -1.39 22.20
N VAL A 502 -11.40 -0.57 21.50
CA VAL A 502 -10.66 -1.03 20.31
C VAL A 502 -9.64 -2.12 20.67
N ASN A 503 -8.90 -1.96 21.76
CA ASN A 503 -7.95 -2.95 22.25
C ASN A 503 -8.63 -4.29 22.58
N ALA A 504 -9.80 -4.25 23.20
CA ALA A 504 -10.58 -5.46 23.49
C ALA A 504 -10.94 -6.21 22.20
N LEU A 505 -11.47 -5.50 21.19
CA LEU A 505 -11.82 -6.09 19.91
C LEU A 505 -10.60 -6.67 19.17
N MET A 506 -9.43 -6.01 19.25
CA MET A 506 -8.20 -6.55 18.67
C MET A 506 -7.74 -7.84 19.37
N ILE A 507 -7.88 -7.91 20.70
CA ILE A 507 -7.51 -9.10 21.47
C ILE A 507 -8.46 -10.25 21.18
N ASP A 508 -9.77 -9.98 21.15
CA ASP A 508 -10.79 -10.97 20.79
C ASP A 508 -10.58 -11.49 19.36
N ALA A 509 -10.15 -10.62 18.43
CA ALA A 509 -9.81 -11.02 17.07
C ALA A 509 -8.63 -12.03 17.01
N ILE A 510 -7.57 -11.82 17.80
CA ILE A 510 -6.45 -12.77 17.90
C ILE A 510 -6.92 -14.09 18.50
N GLU A 511 -7.69 -14.04 19.58
CA GLU A 511 -8.19 -15.23 20.27
C GLU A 511 -9.13 -16.04 19.37
N HIS A 512 -9.99 -15.38 18.60
CA HIS A 512 -10.90 -16.02 17.65
C HIS A 512 -10.15 -16.84 16.59
N VAL A 513 -9.07 -16.29 16.03
CA VAL A 513 -8.23 -17.02 15.05
C VAL A 513 -7.55 -18.22 15.71
N HIS A 514 -7.09 -18.08 16.96
CA HIS A 514 -6.47 -19.19 17.68
C HIS A 514 -7.46 -20.33 17.97
N GLN A 515 -8.71 -20.00 18.35
CA GLN A 515 -9.75 -20.99 18.59
C GLN A 515 -10.14 -21.74 17.31
N GLN A 516 -10.20 -21.05 16.16
CA GLN A 516 -10.43 -21.71 14.86
C GLN A 516 -9.30 -22.68 14.49
N GLN A 517 -8.04 -22.30 14.71
CA GLN A 517 -6.89 -23.17 14.47
C GLN A 517 -6.87 -24.42 15.34
N GLN A 518 -7.43 -24.37 16.56
CA GLN A 518 -7.53 -25.53 17.45
C GLN A 518 -8.70 -26.48 17.12
N GLN A 519 -9.71 -26.01 16.37
CA GLN A 519 -10.84 -26.83 15.94
C GLN A 519 -10.60 -27.58 14.62
N GLU A 520 -9.58 -27.17 13.86
CA GLU A 520 -9.15 -27.81 12.61
C GLU A 520 -8.05 -28.88 12.80
N VAL A 521 -7.62 -29.12 14.05
CA VAL A 521 -6.73 -30.20 14.50
C VAL A 521 -7.54 -31.25 15.25
#